data_AF-A0AAD5ENZ2-F1
#
_entry.id   AF-A0AAD5ENZ2-F1
#
_cell.length_a   1.000
_cell.length_b   1.000
_cell.length_c   1.000
_cell.angle_alpha   90.00
_cell.angle_beta   90.00
_cell.angle_gamma   90.00
#
_symmetry.space_group_name_H-M   'P 1'
#
loop_
_entity.id
_entity.type
_entity.pdbx_description
1 polymer ?
#
loop_
_entity_poly.entity_id
_entity_poly.type
_entity_poly.pdbx_seq_one_letter_code
_entity_poly.pdbx_strand_id
1 'polypeptide(L)'
;MSSNGDAVILPDGSAKGLANYPHGRLIPSAESWTLYISGTSSRLADGSFEGFETNGDGAPSFYVGKQTTAILHNVEAIVKQAANGKGGLHNIIDVTNEFWPNYEEAPARTTIAVKALPSPKMVVEMKCTAVV
;
A
#
# COMPACT_ATOMS: atom_id res chain seq x y z
N MET A 1 -7.92 -10.23 -21.26
CA MET A 1 -6.92 -9.49 -20.45
C MET A 1 -6.77 -8.09 -21.03
N SER A 2 -6.69 -7.07 -20.18
CA SER A 2 -6.30 -5.73 -20.65
C SER A 2 -4.83 -5.73 -21.05
N SER A 3 -4.44 -4.87 -21.98
CA SER A 3 -3.05 -4.75 -22.45
C SER A 3 -2.05 -4.34 -21.36
N ASN A 4 -2.55 -3.85 -20.21
CA ASN A 4 -1.76 -3.43 -19.05
C ASN A 4 -1.83 -4.42 -17.86
N GLY A 5 -2.10 -5.71 -18.13
CA GLY A 5 -2.15 -6.76 -17.11
C GLY A 5 -3.48 -6.89 -16.38
N ASP A 6 -3.54 -7.86 -15.47
CA ASP A 6 -4.74 -8.18 -14.72
C ASP A 6 -4.90 -7.25 -13.51
N ALA A 7 -6.12 -6.79 -13.27
CA ALA A 7 -6.42 -5.94 -12.13
C ALA A 7 -6.47 -6.80 -10.85
N VAL A 8 -5.68 -6.42 -9.85
CA VAL A 8 -5.79 -6.94 -8.50
C VAL A 8 -6.75 -6.03 -7.74
N ILE A 9 -7.90 -6.57 -7.36
CA ILE A 9 -8.95 -5.88 -6.62
C ILE A 9 -9.17 -6.63 -5.32
N LEU A 10 -9.05 -5.93 -4.19
CA LEU A 10 -9.39 -6.51 -2.89
C LEU A 10 -10.91 -6.72 -2.76
N PRO A 11 -11.37 -7.72 -1.99
CA PRO A 11 -12.79 -8.00 -1.79
C PRO A 11 -13.57 -6.81 -1.21
N ASP A 12 -14.90 -6.86 -1.36
CA ASP A 12 -15.79 -5.90 -0.72
C ASP A 12 -15.58 -5.87 0.81
N GLY A 13 -15.65 -4.67 1.38
CA GLY A 13 -15.22 -4.43 2.77
C GLY A 13 -13.72 -4.13 2.91
N SER A 14 -12.98 -4.02 1.81
CA SER A 14 -11.64 -3.41 1.80
C SER A 14 -11.71 -1.93 1.42
N ALA A 15 -10.70 -1.13 1.81
CA ALA A 15 -10.61 0.26 1.39
C ALA A 15 -10.53 0.36 -0.14
N LYS A 16 -11.48 1.06 -0.76
CA LYS A 16 -11.44 1.37 -2.19
C LYS A 16 -10.54 2.58 -2.45
N GLY A 17 -9.92 2.62 -3.63
CA GLY A 17 -9.16 3.78 -4.10
C GLY A 17 -9.99 5.07 -4.00
N LEU A 18 -9.31 6.21 -3.82
CA LEU A 18 -9.98 7.52 -3.83
C LEU A 18 -10.42 7.94 -5.24
N ALA A 19 -9.96 7.23 -6.27
CA ALA A 19 -10.34 7.39 -7.67
C ALA A 19 -10.41 6.01 -8.35
N ASN A 20 -10.73 6.00 -9.65
CA ASN A 20 -10.88 4.78 -10.45
C ASN A 20 -9.54 4.16 -10.85
N TYR A 21 -8.94 3.40 -9.96
CA TYR A 21 -7.75 2.59 -10.21
C TYR A 21 -7.78 1.30 -9.37
N PRO A 22 -7.17 0.20 -9.82
CA PRO A 22 -7.11 -1.05 -9.05
C PRO A 22 -6.10 -0.95 -7.91
N HIS A 23 -6.18 -1.86 -6.94
CA HIS A 23 -5.18 -1.95 -5.87
C HIS A 23 -3.79 -2.33 -6.41
N GLY A 24 -3.76 -3.12 -7.49
CA GLY A 24 -2.55 -3.37 -8.26
C GLY A 24 -2.81 -3.86 -9.68
N ARG A 25 -1.73 -3.97 -10.45
CA ARG A 25 -1.71 -4.62 -11.77
C ARG A 25 -0.72 -5.77 -11.75
N LEU A 26 -1.21 -6.95 -12.06
CA LEU A 26 -0.43 -8.17 -12.15
C LEU A 26 -0.03 -8.42 -13.61
N ILE A 27 1.27 -8.53 -13.84
CA ILE A 27 1.84 -8.81 -15.16
C ILE A 27 2.47 -10.20 -15.11
N PRO A 28 1.85 -11.20 -15.75
CA PRO A 28 2.43 -12.54 -15.80
C PRO A 28 3.67 -12.55 -16.71
N SER A 29 4.75 -13.19 -16.24
CA SER A 29 5.87 -13.63 -17.06
C SER A 29 5.97 -15.16 -17.05
N ALA A 30 6.92 -15.73 -17.80
CA ALA A 30 7.05 -17.18 -17.95
C ALA A 30 7.32 -17.92 -16.62
N GLU A 31 8.00 -17.28 -15.67
CA GLU A 31 8.48 -17.93 -14.43
C GLU A 31 8.06 -17.21 -13.15
N SER A 32 7.52 -15.99 -13.25
CA SER A 32 7.08 -15.18 -12.10
C SER A 32 6.03 -14.15 -12.51
N TRP A 33 5.27 -13.62 -11.57
CA TRP A 33 4.35 -12.53 -11.84
C TRP A 33 4.84 -11.24 -11.17
N THR A 34 4.98 -10.17 -11.96
CA THR A 34 5.31 -8.85 -11.42
C THR A 34 4.04 -8.11 -11.05
N LEU A 35 3.94 -7.71 -9.79
CA LEU A 35 2.81 -6.96 -9.25
C LEU A 35 3.22 -5.50 -9.03
N TYR A 36 2.58 -4.60 -9.76
CA TYR A 36 2.67 -3.16 -9.52
C TYR A 36 1.55 -2.74 -8.57
N ILE A 37 1.92 -2.29 -7.37
CA ILE A 37 0.96 -1.88 -6.33
C ILE A 37 0.73 -0.36 -6.46
N SER A 38 -0.53 0.05 -6.37
CA SER A 38 -0.93 1.46 -6.36
C SER A 38 -0.46 2.15 -5.06
N GLY A 39 -0.42 3.48 -5.07
CA GLY A 39 -0.20 4.25 -3.84
C GLY A 39 -1.21 3.83 -2.77
N THR A 40 -0.71 3.32 -1.65
CA THR A 40 -1.49 2.72 -0.57
C THR A 40 -1.36 3.56 0.69
N SER A 41 -2.50 3.88 1.29
CA SER A 41 -2.60 4.72 2.49
C SER A 41 -3.08 3.91 3.71
N SER A 42 -3.14 4.57 4.87
CA SER A 42 -3.70 4.00 6.10
C SER A 42 -5.23 4.01 6.15
N ARG A 43 -5.88 4.33 5.02
CA ARG A 43 -7.34 4.37 4.94
C ARG A 43 -7.92 2.98 5.15
N LEU A 44 -8.92 2.89 6.01
CA LEU A 44 -9.66 1.68 6.30
C LEU A 44 -10.94 1.59 5.46
N ALA A 45 -11.59 0.43 5.53
CA ALA A 45 -12.80 0.14 4.76
C ALA A 45 -13.97 1.07 5.05
N ASP A 46 -14.10 1.51 6.30
CA ASP A 46 -15.11 2.49 6.75
C ASP A 46 -14.76 3.94 6.34
N GLY A 47 -13.61 4.15 5.69
CA GLY A 47 -13.13 5.45 5.24
C GLY A 47 -12.40 6.26 6.31
N SER A 48 -12.26 5.75 7.54
CA SER A 48 -11.36 6.30 8.54
C SER A 48 -9.90 6.10 8.13
N PHE A 49 -8.98 6.78 8.82
CA PHE A 49 -7.54 6.66 8.58
C PHE A 49 -6.90 6.25 9.90
N GLU A 50 -6.34 5.04 9.95
CA GLU A 50 -5.60 4.59 11.12
C GLU A 50 -4.44 5.56 11.36
N GLY A 51 -4.21 5.96 12.62
CA GLY A 51 -3.19 6.96 12.94
C GLY A 51 -3.53 8.41 12.57
N PHE A 52 -4.80 8.74 12.34
CA PHE A 52 -5.31 10.11 12.27
C PHE A 52 -6.46 10.30 13.28
N GLU A 53 -6.36 11.33 14.10
CA GLU A 53 -7.39 11.67 15.09
C GLU A 53 -7.68 13.18 15.04
N THR A 54 -8.93 13.56 15.34
CA THR A 54 -9.28 14.95 15.60
C THR A 54 -9.43 15.13 17.10
N ASN A 55 -8.61 16.01 17.68
CA ASN A 55 -8.61 16.32 19.11
C ASN A 55 -9.90 17.07 19.51
N GLY A 56 -10.17 17.18 20.82
CA GLY A 56 -11.36 17.87 21.33
C GLY A 56 -11.45 19.36 20.98
N ASP A 57 -10.33 19.99 20.61
CA ASP A 57 -10.24 21.37 20.13
C ASP A 57 -10.35 21.49 18.59
N GLY A 58 -10.53 20.36 17.88
CA GLY A 58 -10.59 20.30 16.42
C GLY A 58 -9.21 20.20 15.74
N ALA A 59 -8.11 20.23 16.49
CA ALA A 59 -6.78 20.10 15.92
C ALA A 59 -6.50 18.65 15.46
N PRO A 60 -5.81 18.43 14.32
CA PRO A 60 -5.45 17.09 13.88
C PRO A 60 -4.23 16.55 14.65
N SER A 61 -4.30 15.28 15.03
CA SER A 61 -3.18 14.49 15.55
C SER A 61 -2.80 13.40 14.56
N PHE A 62 -1.50 13.23 14.32
CA PHE A 62 -0.96 12.27 13.36
C PHE A 62 0.01 11.31 14.04
N TYR A 63 -0.20 10.02 13.82
CA TYR A 63 0.66 8.95 14.32
C TYR A 63 1.24 8.18 13.13
N VAL A 64 2.40 8.64 12.62
CA VAL A 64 3.03 8.06 11.43
C VAL A 64 3.31 6.56 11.55
N GLY A 65 3.65 6.07 12.74
CA GLY A 65 3.84 4.64 12.99
C GLY A 65 2.56 3.83 12.79
N LYS A 66 1.42 4.31 13.30
CA LYS A 66 0.11 3.68 13.07
C LYS A 66 -0.28 3.72 11.58
N GLN A 67 -0.05 4.84 10.90
CA GLN A 67 -0.29 4.94 9.46
C GLN A 67 0.55 3.95 8.67
N THR A 68 1.84 3.86 8.99
CA THR A 68 2.80 2.95 8.36
C THR A 68 2.40 1.49 8.55
N THR A 69 2.05 1.08 9.77
CA THR A 69 1.58 -0.28 10.06
C THR A 69 0.32 -0.64 9.26
N ALA A 70 -0.66 0.27 9.21
CA ALA A 70 -1.88 0.05 8.43
C ALA A 70 -1.59 -0.05 6.92
N ILE A 71 -0.66 0.76 6.39
CA ILE A 71 -0.23 0.67 4.99
C ILE A 71 0.41 -0.69 4.70
N LEU A 72 1.31 -1.17 5.56
CA LEU A 72 1.95 -2.48 5.38
C LEU A 72 0.92 -3.63 5.39
N HIS A 73 -0.06 -3.61 6.29
CA HIS A 73 -1.15 -4.60 6.27
C HIS A 73 -1.97 -4.53 4.97
N ASN A 74 -2.29 -3.32 4.50
CA ASN A 74 -3.02 -3.14 3.24
C ASN A 74 -2.20 -3.66 2.04
N VAL A 75 -0.90 -3.35 1.98
CA VAL A 75 0.01 -3.85 0.93
C VAL A 75 0.09 -5.37 0.99
N GLU A 76 0.25 -5.96 2.18
CA GLU A 76 0.30 -7.41 2.35
C GLU A 76 -0.98 -8.09 1.83
N ALA A 77 -2.15 -7.50 2.11
CA ALA A 77 -3.43 -8.00 1.60
C ALA A 77 -3.48 -8.00 0.05
N ILE A 78 -2.93 -6.95 -0.59
CA ILE A 78 -2.86 -6.85 -2.06
C ILE A 78 -1.95 -7.93 -2.63
N VAL A 79 -0.78 -8.15 -2.01
CA VAL A 79 0.15 -9.22 -2.41
C VAL A 79 -0.51 -10.59 -2.26
N LYS A 80 -1.16 -10.86 -1.12
CA LYS A 80 -1.89 -12.11 -0.87
C LYS A 80 -2.99 -12.32 -1.91
N GLN A 81 -3.75 -11.28 -2.25
CA GLN A 81 -4.79 -11.35 -3.27
C GLN A 81 -4.22 -11.70 -4.66
N ALA A 82 -3.08 -11.13 -5.03
CA ALA A 82 -2.43 -11.43 -6.31
C ALA A 82 -1.82 -12.85 -6.35
N ALA A 83 -1.30 -13.32 -5.21
CA ALA A 83 -0.58 -14.58 -5.06
C ALA A 83 -1.48 -15.76 -4.64
N ASN A 84 -2.80 -15.63 -4.74
CA ASN A 84 -3.77 -16.64 -4.29
C ASN A 84 -3.52 -17.11 -2.83
N GLY A 85 -3.20 -16.16 -1.94
CA GLY A 85 -2.98 -16.37 -0.51
C GLY A 85 -1.57 -16.80 -0.10
N LYS A 86 -0.64 -17.02 -1.04
CA LYS A 86 0.70 -17.56 -0.76
C LYS A 86 1.81 -16.51 -0.55
N GLY A 87 1.55 -15.25 -0.91
CA GLY A 87 2.53 -14.16 -0.82
C GLY A 87 2.41 -13.33 0.46
N GLY A 88 3.33 -12.37 0.64
CA GLY A 88 3.35 -11.42 1.74
C GLY A 88 4.38 -10.30 1.54
N LEU A 89 4.73 -9.58 2.61
CA LEU A 89 5.62 -8.41 2.51
C LEU A 89 7.02 -8.74 1.96
N HIS A 90 7.52 -9.96 2.15
CA HIS A 90 8.82 -10.39 1.62
C HIS A 90 8.83 -10.58 0.09
N ASN A 91 7.67 -10.50 -0.58
CA ASN A 91 7.60 -10.46 -2.03
C ASN A 91 7.88 -9.06 -2.60
N ILE A 92 7.88 -8.01 -1.76
CA ILE A 92 8.16 -6.64 -2.19
C ILE A 92 9.65 -6.54 -2.52
N ILE A 93 9.95 -6.01 -3.71
CA ILE A 93 11.32 -5.82 -4.19
C ILE A 93 11.70 -4.35 -4.33
N ASP A 94 10.72 -3.45 -4.38
CA ASP A 94 10.90 -2.00 -4.43
C ASP A 94 9.76 -1.29 -3.68
N VAL A 95 10.08 -0.29 -2.87
CA VAL A 95 9.08 0.45 -2.08
C VAL A 95 9.46 1.90 -1.81
N THR A 96 8.44 2.77 -1.75
CA THR A 96 8.58 4.10 -1.14
C THR A 96 8.24 4.06 0.34
N ASN A 97 9.23 3.90 1.22
CA ASN A 97 9.04 3.79 2.68
C ASN A 97 10.20 4.46 3.44
N GLU A 98 9.99 4.85 4.69
CA GLU A 98 10.99 5.44 5.59
C GLU A 98 11.84 4.39 6.34
N PHE A 99 11.33 3.17 6.60
CA PHE A 99 12.05 2.19 7.43
C PHE A 99 11.71 0.71 7.13
N TRP A 100 12.73 -0.16 7.19
CA TRP A 100 12.59 -1.63 7.19
C TRP A 100 13.56 -2.21 8.24
N PRO A 101 13.16 -3.18 9.09
CA PRO A 101 13.97 -3.60 10.24
C PRO A 101 15.25 -4.36 9.88
N ASN A 102 15.18 -5.29 8.91
CA ASN A 102 16.31 -6.11 8.48
C ASN A 102 16.78 -5.66 7.10
N TYR A 103 18.04 -5.25 6.97
CA TYR A 103 18.61 -4.76 5.70
C TYR A 103 18.81 -5.86 4.65
N GLU A 104 19.00 -7.12 5.07
CA GLU A 104 19.20 -8.26 4.16
C GLU A 104 17.90 -8.71 3.50
N GLU A 105 16.76 -8.43 4.15
CA GLU A 105 15.41 -8.74 3.68
C GLU A 105 14.67 -7.50 3.16
N ALA A 106 15.32 -6.33 3.20
CA ALA A 106 14.68 -5.09 2.79
C ALA A 106 14.57 -5.00 1.26
N PRO A 107 13.43 -4.54 0.73
CA PRO A 107 13.34 -4.17 -0.68
C PRO A 107 14.28 -3.01 -1.02
N ALA A 108 14.56 -2.83 -2.31
CA ALA A 108 15.08 -1.56 -2.80
C ALA A 108 14.14 -0.43 -2.37
N ARG A 109 14.69 0.77 -2.11
CA ARG A 109 13.91 1.80 -1.42
C ARG A 109 14.29 3.21 -1.80
N THR A 110 13.26 4.06 -1.89
CA THR A 110 13.38 5.52 -1.97
C THR A 110 12.45 6.18 -0.95
N THR A 111 12.88 7.29 -0.34
CA THR A 111 12.02 8.09 0.56
C THR A 111 12.14 9.55 0.17
N ILE A 112 11.01 10.22 -0.06
CA ILE A 112 10.95 11.65 -0.35
C ILE A 112 9.80 12.29 0.43
N ALA A 113 9.98 13.55 0.82
CA ALA A 113 8.88 14.38 1.29
C ALA A 113 8.21 15.07 0.09
N VAL A 114 6.89 14.96 -0.03
CA VAL A 114 6.11 15.60 -1.09
C VAL A 114 5.37 16.82 -0.56
N LYS A 115 4.90 17.70 -1.45
CA LYS A 115 4.15 18.90 -1.05
C LYS A 115 2.83 18.58 -0.36
N ALA A 116 2.13 17.54 -0.81
CA ALA A 116 0.85 17.08 -0.25
C ALA A 116 0.56 15.63 -0.69
N LEU A 117 -0.24 14.94 0.11
CA LEU A 117 -0.86 13.65 -0.20
C LEU A 117 -2.34 13.83 -0.57
N PRO A 118 -3.03 12.81 -1.13
CA PRO A 118 -4.42 12.95 -1.59
C PRO A 118 -5.45 13.34 -0.52
N SER A 119 -5.13 13.17 0.76
CA SER A 119 -5.97 13.55 1.90
C SER A 119 -5.13 14.29 2.95
N PRO A 120 -5.66 15.35 3.59
CA PRO A 120 -4.96 16.04 4.69
C PRO A 120 -4.82 15.17 5.94
N LYS A 121 -5.48 14.00 5.99
CA LYS A 121 -5.38 13.02 7.07
C LYS A 121 -4.14 12.13 6.94
N MET A 122 -3.45 12.18 5.81
CA MET A 122 -2.32 11.32 5.49
C MET A 122 -1.00 12.08 5.69
N VAL A 123 -0.05 11.42 6.34
CA VAL A 123 1.35 11.88 6.43
C VAL A 123 2.33 10.93 5.75
N VAL A 124 1.86 9.76 5.30
CA VAL A 124 2.64 8.77 4.56
C VAL A 124 1.75 8.03 3.56
N GLU A 125 2.31 7.68 2.40
CA GLU A 125 1.74 6.79 1.39
C GLU A 125 2.87 5.92 0.83
N MET A 126 2.60 4.65 0.54
CA MET A 126 3.59 3.75 -0.05
C MET A 126 3.15 3.24 -1.42
N LYS A 127 4.04 3.35 -2.40
CA LYS A 127 3.97 2.63 -3.66
C LYS A 127 4.97 1.47 -3.61
N CYS A 128 4.57 0.30 -4.09
CA CYS A 128 5.41 -0.90 -4.05
C CYS A 128 5.43 -1.62 -5.41
N THR A 129 6.51 -2.35 -5.66
CA THR A 129 6.58 -3.39 -6.68
C THR A 129 6.91 -4.71 -6.00
N ALA A 130 6.22 -5.79 -6.37
CA ALA A 130 6.43 -7.12 -5.83
C ALA A 130 6.58 -8.16 -6.93
N VAL A 131 7.22 -9.29 -6.60
CA VAL A 131 7.26 -10.49 -7.45
C VAL A 131 6.56 -11.61 -6.68
N VAL A 132 5.49 -12.14 -7.27
CA VAL A 132 4.60 -13.14 -6.66
C VAL A 132 4.49 -14.42 -7.49
#